data_AF-A0AB33T495-F1
#
_entry.id   AF-A0AB33T495-F1
#
_cell.length_a   1.000
_cell.length_b   1.000
_cell.length_c   1.000
_cell.angle_alpha   90.00
_cell.angle_beta   90.00
_cell.angle_gamma   90.00
#
_symmetry.space_group_name_H-M   'P 1'
#
loop_
_entity.id
_entity.type
_entity.pdbx_description
1 polymer ?
#
loop_
_entity_poly.entity_id
_entity_poly.type
_entity_poly.pdbx_seq_one_letter_code
_entity_poly.pdbx_strand_id
1 'polypeptide(L)'
;MSDLREGLLFPNLLTRSERRELDREPEPRFLYQSMGAGWQSTAIALLAAQGVIEKPRFAVCRGTGTVRKVGAPPQGVWARSYVGFSADEMGRISPSRVSYAFDTFPLVGRDQNGEVVPPDLSMSRHDCGEYNTRHGFPEVMKSACIGCPWHSDAEWIRIKQDERQWQQVVDLDRSIRNTPGLDNEAFLHKSRIPIEDVTFESADDVERPSCSPYGCRSGLDTDSVAPPSLFDDDWIDLEETA
;
A
#
# COMPACT_ATOMS: atom_id res chain seq x y z
N MET A 1 3.73 16.50 -27.54
CA MET A 1 3.19 16.61 -26.15
C MET A 1 1.73 17.06 -26.17
N SER A 2 0.90 16.57 -27.10
CA SER A 2 -0.51 16.99 -27.28
C SER A 2 -1.51 15.93 -26.83
N ASP A 3 -1.07 14.69 -26.58
CA ASP A 3 -1.97 13.53 -26.44
C ASP A 3 -2.35 13.18 -25.00
N LEU A 4 -1.57 13.65 -24.00
CA LEU A 4 -1.79 13.28 -22.59
C LEU A 4 -2.96 14.04 -21.92
N ARG A 5 -3.45 15.11 -22.55
CA ARG A 5 -4.52 15.97 -21.99
C ARG A 5 -5.90 15.66 -22.55
N GLU A 6 -6.00 15.07 -23.75
CA GLU A 6 -7.29 14.97 -24.46
C GLU A 6 -8.08 13.68 -24.17
N GLY A 7 -7.47 12.69 -23.51
CA GLY A 7 -8.13 11.47 -23.05
C GLY A 7 -8.34 11.43 -21.53
N LEU A 8 -9.20 12.31 -21.01
CA LEU A 8 -9.81 12.35 -19.65
C LEU A 8 -9.36 11.28 -18.61
N LEU A 9 -8.09 11.28 -18.21
CA LEU A 9 -7.63 10.60 -17.00
C LEU A 9 -7.02 11.58 -15.99
N PHE A 10 -6.40 12.66 -16.47
CA PHE A 10 -5.73 13.65 -15.62
C PHE A 10 -6.09 15.08 -16.05
N PRO A 11 -7.33 15.54 -15.79
CA PRO A 11 -7.76 16.90 -16.16
C PRO A 11 -6.93 18.00 -15.48
N ASN A 12 -6.23 17.68 -14.39
CA ASN A 12 -5.46 18.61 -13.56
C ASN A 12 -3.93 18.43 -13.71
N LEU A 13 -3.46 18.05 -14.90
CA LEU A 13 -2.03 17.94 -15.20
C LEU A 13 -1.33 19.30 -15.12
N LEU A 14 -0.29 19.37 -14.29
CA LEU A 14 0.52 20.57 -14.08
C LEU A 14 0.95 21.24 -15.39
N THR A 15 0.87 22.56 -15.41
CA THR A 15 1.52 23.43 -16.38
C THR A 15 3.04 23.41 -16.20
N ARG A 16 3.76 23.88 -17.23
CA ARG A 16 5.24 24.01 -17.17
C ARG A 16 5.70 24.98 -16.08
N SER A 17 4.90 26.00 -15.76
CA SER A 17 5.21 26.97 -14.71
C SER A 17 5.07 26.37 -13.32
N GLU A 18 3.96 25.66 -13.06
CA GLU A 18 3.73 24.99 -11.78
C GLU A 18 4.82 23.93 -11.49
N ARG A 19 5.28 23.21 -12.53
CA ARG A 19 6.44 22.31 -12.40
C ARG A 19 7.71 23.01 -11.94
N ARG A 20 8.02 24.16 -12.51
CA ARG A 20 9.21 24.94 -12.14
C ARG A 20 9.15 25.50 -10.73
N GLU A 21 7.95 25.69 -10.18
CA GLU A 21 7.78 26.13 -8.79
C GLU A 21 8.01 24.97 -7.82
N LEU A 22 7.49 23.77 -8.11
CA LEU A 22 7.80 22.56 -7.35
C LEU A 22 9.30 22.22 -7.35
N ASP A 23 9.99 22.43 -8.49
CA ASP A 23 11.46 22.24 -8.60
C ASP A 23 12.28 23.16 -7.66
N ARG A 24 11.66 24.16 -7.01
CA ARG A 24 12.34 25.06 -6.05
C ARG A 24 12.29 24.58 -4.61
N GLU A 25 11.46 23.59 -4.31
CA GLU A 25 11.39 23.03 -2.96
C GLU A 25 12.70 22.31 -2.61
N PRO A 26 13.07 22.23 -1.32
CA PRO A 26 14.23 21.45 -0.91
C PRO A 26 14.08 20.01 -1.40
N GLU A 27 15.04 19.57 -2.21
CA GLU A 27 15.00 18.26 -2.86
C GLU A 27 15.44 17.14 -1.91
N PRO A 28 14.79 15.96 -1.95
CA PRO A 28 15.30 14.80 -1.25
C PRO A 28 16.64 14.38 -1.84
N ARG A 29 17.55 13.91 -0.98
CA ARG A 29 18.77 13.27 -1.48
C ARG A 29 18.43 12.00 -2.27
N PHE A 30 17.41 11.28 -1.81
CA PHE A 30 16.94 10.05 -2.42
C PHE A 30 15.43 10.14 -2.66
N LEU A 31 15.01 10.10 -3.92
CA LEU A 31 13.63 9.77 -4.28
C LEU A 31 13.60 8.31 -4.71
N TYR A 32 12.81 7.49 -4.00
CA TYR A 32 12.68 6.08 -4.32
C TYR A 32 11.22 5.64 -4.40
N GLN A 33 10.99 4.58 -5.17
CA GLN A 33 9.70 3.91 -5.25
C GLN A 33 9.81 2.51 -4.63
N SER A 34 8.88 2.20 -3.72
CA SER A 34 8.68 0.82 -3.27
C SER A 34 7.94 0.03 -4.33
N MET A 35 8.54 -1.05 -4.84
CA MET A 35 7.98 -1.85 -5.92
C MET A 35 7.55 -3.22 -5.41
N GLY A 36 6.24 -3.40 -5.22
CA GLY A 36 5.62 -4.71 -4.98
C GLY A 36 5.27 -5.48 -6.27
N ALA A 37 5.35 -4.82 -7.44
CA ALA A 37 4.86 -5.32 -8.73
C ALA A 37 3.34 -5.53 -8.81
N GLY A 38 2.58 -4.83 -7.96
CA GLY A 38 1.11 -4.78 -8.01
C GLY A 38 0.59 -3.67 -8.92
N TRP A 39 -0.74 -3.62 -9.10
CA TRP A 39 -1.44 -2.63 -9.94
C TRP A 39 -0.99 -1.19 -9.65
N GLN A 40 -0.97 -0.80 -8.38
CA GLN A 40 -0.65 0.57 -7.96
C GLN A 40 0.82 0.92 -8.21
N SER A 41 1.76 0.05 -7.85
CA SER A 41 3.18 0.30 -8.12
C SER A 41 3.49 0.35 -9.61
N THR A 42 2.79 -0.44 -10.42
CA THR A 42 2.92 -0.40 -11.89
C THR A 42 2.38 0.90 -12.46
N ALA A 43 1.23 1.38 -11.95
CA ALA A 43 0.66 2.66 -12.35
C ALA A 43 1.62 3.83 -12.06
N ILE A 44 2.21 3.89 -10.85
CA ILE A 44 3.22 4.90 -10.51
C ILE A 44 4.42 4.81 -11.45
N ALA A 45 4.90 3.61 -11.78
CA ALA A 45 6.04 3.44 -12.68
C ALA A 45 5.73 3.95 -14.11
N LEU A 46 4.53 3.68 -14.62
CA LEU A 46 4.05 4.17 -15.92
C LEU A 46 3.87 5.70 -15.91
N LEU A 47 3.26 6.26 -14.87
CA LEU A 47 3.11 7.70 -14.69
C LEU A 47 4.48 8.41 -14.68
N ALA A 48 5.46 7.85 -13.97
CA ALA A 48 6.82 8.36 -13.94
C ALA A 48 7.51 8.23 -15.31
N ALA A 49 7.33 7.12 -16.01
CA ALA A 49 7.90 6.89 -17.35
C ALA A 49 7.34 7.86 -18.40
N GLN A 50 6.07 8.24 -18.27
CA GLN A 50 5.41 9.26 -19.11
C GLN A 50 5.71 10.69 -18.66
N GLY A 51 6.41 10.84 -17.53
CA GLY A 51 6.73 12.11 -16.93
C GLY A 51 5.49 12.86 -16.46
N VAL A 52 4.44 12.19 -16.00
CA VAL A 52 3.26 12.77 -15.31
C VAL A 52 3.63 13.15 -13.88
N ILE A 53 4.39 12.30 -13.20
CA ILE A 53 5.01 12.55 -11.89
C ILE A 53 6.53 12.59 -12.01
N GLU A 54 7.22 13.04 -10.96
CA GLU A 54 8.69 13.01 -10.90
C GLU A 54 9.19 11.56 -11.05
N LYS A 55 10.27 11.36 -11.81
CA LYS A 55 10.82 10.03 -11.97
C LYS A 55 11.64 9.65 -10.74
N PRO A 56 11.32 8.54 -10.04
CA PRO A 56 12.13 8.10 -8.91
C PRO A 56 13.55 7.76 -9.37
N ARG A 57 14.54 8.15 -8.56
CA ARG A 57 15.96 7.87 -8.82
C ARG A 57 16.32 6.42 -8.54
N PHE A 58 15.62 5.82 -7.60
CA PHE A 58 15.83 4.43 -7.17
C PHE A 58 14.49 3.69 -7.13
N ALA A 59 14.51 2.41 -7.46
CA ALA A 59 13.39 1.50 -7.25
C ALA A 59 13.88 0.34 -6.38
N VAL A 60 13.17 0.08 -5.29
CA VAL A 60 13.51 -1.02 -4.38
C VAL A 60 12.60 -2.21 -4.72
N CYS A 61 13.21 -3.25 -5.30
CA CYS A 61 12.57 -4.52 -5.63
C CYS A 61 13.28 -5.65 -4.88
N ARG A 62 12.54 -6.53 -4.21
CA ARG A 62 13.05 -7.75 -3.53
C ARG A 62 14.15 -7.49 -2.49
N GLY A 63 13.76 -7.41 -1.22
CA GLY A 63 14.72 -7.46 -0.11
C GLY A 63 15.33 -8.86 0.07
N THR A 64 16.59 -8.94 0.49
CA THR A 64 17.28 -10.20 0.82
C THR A 64 16.90 -10.75 2.20
N GLY A 65 15.95 -10.12 2.90
CA GLY A 65 15.53 -10.47 4.26
C GLY A 65 16.58 -10.17 5.35
N THR A 66 17.77 -9.68 4.98
CA THR A 66 18.82 -9.35 5.94
C THR A 66 18.68 -7.91 6.42
N VAL A 67 18.33 -7.73 7.70
CA VAL A 67 18.27 -6.40 8.32
C VAL A 67 19.58 -6.14 9.06
N ARG A 68 20.23 -5.01 8.79
CA ARG A 68 21.41 -4.54 9.52
C ARG A 68 21.22 -3.09 9.94
N LYS A 69 21.57 -2.79 11.19
CA LYS A 69 21.60 -1.41 11.69
C LYS A 69 22.80 -0.69 11.08
N VAL A 70 22.54 0.33 10.28
CA VAL A 70 23.55 1.08 9.51
C VAL A 70 23.94 2.42 10.14
N GLY A 71 23.38 2.77 11.30
CA GLY A 71 23.65 4.03 12.00
C GLY A 71 22.61 5.12 11.70
N ALA A 72 22.87 6.33 12.19
CA ALA A 72 22.02 7.49 11.92
C ALA A 72 22.40 8.14 10.57
N PRO A 73 21.43 8.69 9.83
CA PRO A 73 21.71 9.42 8.60
C PRO A 73 22.47 10.73 8.90
N PRO A 74 23.25 11.26 7.94
CA PRO A 74 23.87 12.57 8.09
C PRO A 74 22.85 13.68 8.32
N GLN A 75 23.24 14.72 9.04
CA GLN A 75 22.36 15.86 9.33
C GLN A 75 21.85 16.51 8.03
N GLY A 76 20.55 16.81 7.97
CA GLY A 76 19.89 17.43 6.83
C GLY A 76 19.69 16.52 5.62
N VAL A 77 20.09 15.24 5.70
CA VAL A 77 19.85 14.25 4.64
C VAL A 77 18.57 13.48 4.92
N TRP A 78 17.69 13.46 3.93
CA TRP A 78 16.42 12.75 3.98
C TRP A 78 16.09 12.09 2.63
N ALA A 79 15.12 11.17 2.67
CA ALA A 79 14.64 10.42 1.52
C ALA A 79 13.12 10.59 1.38
N ARG A 80 12.66 10.79 0.14
CA ARG A 80 11.25 10.76 -0.24
C ARG A 80 10.91 9.37 -0.80
N SER A 81 9.80 8.82 -0.36
CA SER A 81 9.28 7.54 -0.86
C SER A 81 7.98 7.74 -1.62
N TYR A 82 7.84 7.09 -2.78
CA TYR A 82 6.53 6.85 -3.39
C TYR A 82 5.95 5.54 -2.89
N VAL A 83 4.79 5.65 -2.23
CA VAL A 83 4.02 4.52 -1.72
C VAL A 83 2.78 4.33 -2.60
N GLY A 84 2.57 3.09 -3.04
CA GLY A 84 1.48 2.72 -3.95
C GLY A 84 0.15 2.47 -3.26
N PHE A 85 -0.36 3.42 -2.48
CA PHE A 85 -1.77 3.40 -2.05
C PHE A 85 -2.62 4.22 -3.00
N SER A 86 -3.80 3.71 -3.35
CA SER A 86 -4.79 4.41 -4.17
C SER A 86 -5.74 5.24 -3.30
N ALA A 87 -6.53 6.11 -3.91
CA ALA A 87 -7.44 7.03 -3.20
C ALA A 87 -8.45 6.30 -2.28
N ASP A 88 -8.92 5.13 -2.68
CA ASP A 88 -9.79 4.23 -1.88
C ASP A 88 -9.07 3.56 -0.71
N GLU A 89 -7.74 3.67 -0.64
CA GLU A 89 -6.90 3.17 0.45
C GLU A 89 -6.33 4.30 1.33
N MET A 90 -6.87 5.52 1.23
CA MET A 90 -6.38 6.70 1.98
C MET A 90 -6.29 6.46 3.50
N GLY A 91 -7.18 5.65 4.08
CA GLY A 91 -7.13 5.26 5.50
C GLY A 91 -5.92 4.40 5.90
N ARG A 92 -5.08 3.97 4.95
CA ARG A 92 -3.81 3.26 5.21
C ARG A 92 -2.61 4.21 5.29
N ILE A 93 -2.78 5.49 4.99
CA ILE A 93 -1.70 6.47 5.11
C ILE A 93 -1.28 6.57 6.57
N SER A 94 0.01 6.44 6.80
CA SER A 94 0.62 6.69 8.10
C SER A 94 1.90 7.47 7.88
N PRO A 95 2.10 8.59 8.60
CA PRO A 95 3.31 9.37 8.44
C PRO A 95 4.53 8.62 8.93
N SER A 96 5.68 8.91 8.31
CA SER A 96 6.93 8.31 8.75
C SER A 96 7.26 8.70 10.18
N ARG A 97 7.68 7.72 10.99
CA ARG A 97 8.06 7.93 12.41
C ARG A 97 9.51 8.40 12.58
N VAL A 98 10.21 8.67 11.49
CA VAL A 98 11.63 9.05 11.49
C VAL A 98 11.85 10.30 10.65
N SER A 99 12.73 11.19 11.10
CA SER A 99 12.94 12.50 10.48
C SER A 99 13.61 12.46 9.10
N TYR A 100 14.21 11.33 8.73
CA TYR A 100 14.94 11.18 7.48
C TYR A 100 14.12 10.51 6.37
N ALA A 101 12.87 10.15 6.62
CA ALA A 101 11.98 9.56 5.64
C ALA A 101 10.70 10.39 5.54
N PHE A 102 10.24 10.57 4.30
CA PHE A 102 9.06 11.34 3.99
C PHE A 102 8.26 10.59 2.92
N ASP A 103 7.09 10.11 3.28
CA ASP A 103 6.26 9.32 2.38
C ASP A 103 5.31 10.23 1.59
N THR A 104 5.18 9.92 0.30
CA THR A 104 4.26 10.59 -0.62
C THR A 104 3.43 9.54 -1.35
N PHE A 105 2.17 9.85 -1.62
CA PHE A 105 1.17 8.92 -2.13
C PHE A 105 0.61 9.45 -3.46
N PRO A 106 1.36 9.33 -4.58
CA PRO A 106 0.98 9.97 -5.84
C PRO A 106 -0.43 9.64 -6.30
N LEU A 107 -0.86 8.38 -6.14
CA LEU A 107 -2.19 7.94 -6.59
C LEU A 107 -3.31 8.48 -5.69
N VAL A 108 -3.05 8.75 -4.41
CA VAL A 108 -3.99 9.48 -3.54
C VAL A 108 -3.98 10.97 -3.87
N GLY A 109 -2.89 11.48 -4.43
CA GLY A 109 -2.68 12.91 -4.66
C GLY A 109 -2.32 13.66 -3.37
N ARG A 110 -1.79 12.96 -2.36
CA ARG A 110 -1.45 13.53 -1.04
C ARG A 110 -0.07 13.10 -0.55
N ASP A 111 0.54 13.90 0.31
CA ASP A 111 1.72 13.51 1.08
C ASP A 111 1.35 12.94 2.45
N GLN A 112 2.35 12.55 3.24
CA GLN A 112 2.15 12.02 4.59
C GLN A 112 1.49 12.98 5.59
N ASN A 113 1.50 14.29 5.31
CA ASN A 113 0.83 15.30 6.12
C ASN A 113 -0.59 15.61 5.61
N GLY A 114 -1.01 14.99 4.50
CA GLY A 114 -2.28 15.28 3.85
C GLY A 114 -2.24 16.49 2.93
N GLU A 115 -1.07 17.04 2.63
CA GLU A 115 -0.92 18.12 1.66
C GLU A 115 -1.04 17.59 0.23
N VAL A 116 -1.53 18.43 -0.68
CA VAL A 116 -1.71 18.04 -2.09
C VAL A 116 -0.37 17.77 -2.75
N VAL A 117 -0.22 16.60 -3.37
CA VAL A 117 0.92 16.24 -4.23
C VAL A 117 0.50 16.42 -5.68
N PRO A 118 1.02 17.42 -6.40
CA PRO A 118 0.58 17.67 -7.76
C PRO A 118 1.25 16.74 -8.80
N PRO A 119 0.56 16.38 -9.89
CA PRO A 119 -0.86 16.63 -10.11
C PRO A 119 -1.74 15.81 -9.16
N ASP A 120 -2.88 16.36 -8.75
CA ASP A 120 -3.85 15.59 -7.96
C ASP A 120 -4.46 14.49 -8.85
N LEU A 121 -3.95 13.26 -8.68
CA LEU A 121 -4.36 12.11 -9.47
C LEU A 121 -5.65 11.47 -8.94
N SER A 122 -5.80 11.39 -7.62
CA SER A 122 -6.95 10.75 -6.94
C SER A 122 -7.42 9.43 -7.59
N MET A 123 -6.48 8.59 -8.01
CA MET A 123 -6.75 7.33 -8.70
C MET A 123 -7.17 6.26 -7.70
N SER A 124 -8.33 5.63 -7.95
CA SER A 124 -8.72 4.40 -7.25
C SER A 124 -7.89 3.20 -7.70
N ARG A 125 -7.98 2.09 -6.97
CA ARG A 125 -7.38 0.81 -7.38
C ARG A 125 -7.88 0.35 -8.76
N HIS A 126 -9.17 0.57 -9.04
CA HIS A 126 -9.77 0.27 -10.34
C HIS A 126 -9.18 1.15 -11.45
N ASP A 127 -8.95 2.44 -11.20
CA ASP A 127 -8.34 3.35 -12.19
C ASP A 127 -6.90 2.97 -12.48
N CYS A 128 -6.14 2.53 -11.48
CA CYS A 128 -4.82 1.94 -11.69
C CYS A 128 -4.90 0.70 -12.59
N GLY A 129 -5.95 -0.10 -12.38
CA GLY A 129 -6.43 -1.18 -13.24
C GLY A 129 -6.46 -0.81 -14.72
N GLU A 130 -7.42 0.05 -15.02
CA GLU A 130 -7.68 0.55 -16.37
C GLU A 130 -6.45 1.23 -16.98
N TYR A 131 -5.74 2.04 -16.19
CA TYR A 131 -4.55 2.74 -16.66
C TYR A 131 -3.46 1.76 -17.09
N ASN A 132 -3.15 0.75 -16.30
CA ASN A 132 -2.13 -0.25 -16.67
C ASN A 132 -2.54 -1.02 -17.93
N THR A 133 -3.80 -1.47 -18.01
CA THR A 133 -4.35 -2.21 -19.15
C THR A 133 -4.23 -1.41 -20.44
N ARG A 134 -4.63 -0.13 -20.43
CA ARG A 134 -4.52 0.76 -21.60
C ARG A 134 -3.07 0.97 -22.08
N HIS A 135 -2.10 0.77 -21.19
CA HIS A 135 -0.67 0.89 -21.48
C HIS A 135 0.02 -0.45 -21.72
N GLY A 136 -0.73 -1.53 -21.93
CA GLY A 136 -0.19 -2.84 -22.30
C GLY A 136 0.17 -3.75 -21.13
N PHE A 137 -0.30 -3.42 -19.91
CA PHE A 137 -0.11 -4.22 -18.70
C PHE A 137 -1.45 -4.70 -18.10
N PRO A 138 -2.19 -5.59 -18.79
CA PRO A 138 -3.52 -6.05 -18.33
C PRO A 138 -3.48 -7.08 -17.18
N GLU A 139 -2.37 -7.81 -17.04
CA GLU A 139 -2.23 -8.93 -16.10
C GLU A 139 -1.27 -8.57 -14.95
N VAL A 140 -1.48 -7.43 -14.30
CA VAL A 140 -0.70 -7.11 -13.11
C VAL A 140 -1.28 -7.88 -11.93
N MET A 141 -0.57 -8.90 -11.44
CA MET A 141 -1.00 -9.64 -10.25
C MET A 141 -0.98 -8.74 -9.02
N LYS A 142 -1.83 -9.00 -8.01
CA LYS A 142 -1.70 -8.30 -6.72
C LYS A 142 -0.34 -8.65 -6.11
N SER A 143 0.34 -7.65 -5.52
CA SER A 143 1.64 -7.82 -4.84
C SER A 143 1.54 -8.43 -3.44
N ALA A 144 0.45 -9.14 -3.15
CA ALA A 144 0.25 -9.78 -1.87
C ALA A 144 1.31 -10.88 -1.68
N CYS A 145 1.89 -10.97 -0.49
CA CYS A 145 2.75 -12.10 -0.16
C CYS A 145 1.90 -13.38 -0.12
N ILE A 146 2.52 -14.53 -0.30
CA ILE A 146 1.85 -15.83 -0.34
C ILE A 146 0.97 -16.14 0.90
N GLY A 147 1.30 -15.54 2.05
CA GLY A 147 0.54 -15.65 3.29
C GLY A 147 -0.23 -14.39 3.65
N CYS A 148 -0.65 -13.60 2.67
CA CYS A 148 -1.35 -12.35 2.95
C CYS A 148 -2.73 -12.67 3.55
N PRO A 149 -3.07 -12.13 4.73
CA PRO A 149 -4.39 -12.34 5.36
C PRO A 149 -5.56 -11.69 4.58
N TRP A 150 -5.25 -10.98 3.49
CA TRP A 150 -6.22 -10.29 2.62
C TRP A 150 -6.54 -11.06 1.34
N HIS A 151 -6.01 -12.27 1.16
CA HIS A 151 -6.40 -13.07 0.00
C HIS A 151 -7.89 -13.45 0.05
N SER A 152 -8.56 -13.23 -1.09
CA SER A 152 -9.88 -13.80 -1.37
C SER A 152 -9.80 -15.31 -1.57
N ASP A 153 -10.93 -16.01 -1.43
CA ASP A 153 -11.10 -17.43 -1.70
C ASP A 153 -10.65 -17.79 -3.11
N ALA A 154 -10.96 -16.94 -4.10
CA ALA A 154 -10.50 -17.12 -5.47
C ALA A 154 -8.96 -17.07 -5.59
N GLU A 155 -8.29 -16.24 -4.79
CA GLU A 155 -6.83 -16.17 -4.73
C GLU A 155 -6.24 -17.38 -4.00
N TRP A 156 -6.85 -17.83 -2.90
CA TRP A 156 -6.44 -19.05 -2.22
C TRP A 156 -6.56 -20.28 -3.11
N ILE A 157 -7.64 -20.39 -3.90
CA ILE A 157 -7.81 -21.45 -4.90
C ILE A 157 -6.66 -21.43 -5.91
N ARG A 158 -6.26 -20.25 -6.40
CA ARG A 158 -5.13 -20.11 -7.34
C ARG A 158 -3.81 -20.50 -6.69
N ILE A 159 -3.52 -20.06 -5.47
CA ILE A 159 -2.30 -20.43 -4.74
C ILE A 159 -2.25 -21.95 -4.50
N LYS A 160 -3.40 -22.55 -4.14
CA LYS A 160 -3.55 -23.99 -3.91
C LYS A 160 -3.29 -24.86 -5.16
N GLN A 161 -3.33 -24.29 -6.37
CA GLN A 161 -2.95 -24.99 -7.60
C GLN A 161 -1.44 -25.28 -7.70
N ASP A 162 -0.60 -24.53 -6.99
CA ASP A 162 0.83 -24.79 -6.87
C ASP A 162 1.11 -25.44 -5.50
N GLU A 163 1.37 -26.75 -5.51
CA GLU A 163 1.57 -27.55 -4.30
C GLU A 163 2.72 -27.02 -3.41
N ARG A 164 3.79 -26.51 -4.02
CA ARG A 164 4.92 -25.97 -3.28
C ARG A 164 4.54 -24.68 -2.57
N GLN A 165 3.84 -23.79 -3.27
CA GLN A 165 3.33 -22.55 -2.69
C GLN A 165 2.32 -22.85 -1.59
N TRP A 166 1.39 -23.79 -1.82
CA TRP A 166 0.42 -24.19 -0.83
C TRP A 166 1.06 -24.72 0.45
N GLN A 167 2.11 -25.54 0.35
CA GLN A 167 2.83 -26.01 1.54
C GLN A 167 3.45 -24.85 2.32
N GLN A 168 3.99 -23.85 1.64
CA GLN A 168 4.51 -22.64 2.30
C GLN A 168 3.40 -21.86 3.04
N VAL A 169 2.19 -21.78 2.48
CA VAL A 169 1.03 -21.17 3.16
C VAL A 169 0.67 -21.94 4.42
N VAL A 170 0.56 -23.26 4.34
CA VAL A 170 0.22 -24.14 5.46
C VAL A 170 1.27 -24.04 6.58
N ASP A 171 2.55 -24.09 6.22
CA ASP A 171 3.65 -23.96 7.18
C ASP A 171 3.62 -22.59 7.87
N LEU A 172 3.33 -21.53 7.11
CA LEU A 172 3.21 -20.18 7.65
C LEU A 172 2.01 -20.04 8.59
N ASP A 173 0.81 -20.49 8.20
CA ASP A 173 -0.41 -20.46 9.03
C ASP A 173 -0.19 -21.17 10.37
N ARG A 174 0.48 -22.34 10.34
CA ARG A 174 0.87 -23.07 11.55
C ARG A 174 1.88 -22.30 12.40
N SER A 175 2.87 -21.65 11.78
CA SER A 175 3.92 -20.93 12.49
C SER A 175 3.42 -19.68 13.24
N ILE A 176 2.38 -19.02 12.72
CA ILE A 176 1.82 -17.79 13.33
C ILE A 176 0.79 -18.08 14.42
N ARG A 177 0.32 -19.33 14.54
CA ARG A 177 -0.80 -19.72 15.41
C ARG A 177 -0.69 -19.14 16.82
N ASN A 178 0.50 -19.23 17.41
CA ASN A 178 0.80 -18.77 18.78
C ASN A 178 1.72 -17.56 18.78
N THR A 179 1.39 -16.54 17.99
CA THR A 179 2.20 -15.32 17.93
C THR A 179 2.23 -14.61 19.29
N PRO A 180 3.42 -14.28 19.85
CA PRO A 180 3.52 -13.58 21.12
C PRO A 180 2.77 -12.23 21.09
N GLY A 181 1.94 -11.98 22.11
CA GLY A 181 1.16 -10.74 22.24
C GLY A 181 -0.26 -10.80 21.66
N LEU A 182 -0.70 -11.96 21.14
CA LEU A 182 -2.12 -12.24 20.90
C LEU A 182 -2.70 -13.12 22.00
N ASP A 183 -3.88 -12.74 22.49
CA ASP A 183 -4.65 -13.51 23.48
C ASP A 183 -5.32 -14.75 22.88
N ASN A 184 -5.37 -14.85 21.54
CA ASN A 184 -6.03 -15.92 20.80
C ASN A 184 -5.12 -16.44 19.68
N GLU A 185 -5.48 -17.59 19.14
CA GLU A 185 -4.81 -18.17 17.99
C GLU A 185 -4.96 -17.31 16.73
N ALA A 186 -3.86 -17.08 16.00
CA ALA A 186 -3.87 -16.36 14.73
C ALA A 186 -4.12 -17.34 13.56
N PHE A 187 -4.87 -16.91 12.55
CA PHE A 187 -5.20 -17.69 11.35
C PHE A 187 -5.07 -16.81 10.10
N LEU A 188 -4.60 -17.36 8.99
CA LEU A 188 -4.54 -16.64 7.71
C LEU A 188 -5.92 -16.38 7.10
N HIS A 189 -6.91 -17.24 7.37
CA HIS A 189 -8.25 -17.11 6.82
C HIS A 189 -9.24 -16.43 7.76
N LYS A 190 -10.15 -15.62 7.21
CA LYS A 190 -11.22 -14.94 7.95
C LYS A 190 -12.15 -15.88 8.72
N SER A 191 -12.27 -17.14 8.29
CA SER A 191 -13.03 -18.18 9.00
C SER A 191 -12.42 -18.59 10.34
N ARG A 192 -11.16 -18.20 10.63
CA ARG A 192 -10.45 -18.51 11.89
C ARG A 192 -10.33 -20.01 12.17
N ILE A 193 -10.02 -20.77 11.12
CA ILE A 193 -9.68 -22.20 11.18
C ILE A 193 -8.38 -22.41 10.39
N PRO A 194 -7.65 -23.51 10.61
CA PRO A 194 -6.43 -23.80 9.85
C PRO A 194 -6.69 -23.69 8.36
N ILE A 195 -5.78 -23.04 7.63
CA ILE A 195 -5.95 -22.75 6.19
C ILE A 195 -6.15 -24.03 5.34
N GLU A 196 -5.62 -25.16 5.83
CA GLU A 196 -5.77 -26.49 5.24
C GLU A 196 -7.18 -27.08 5.37
N ASP A 197 -7.94 -26.66 6.38
CA ASP A 197 -9.30 -27.11 6.66
C ASP A 197 -10.36 -26.20 6.04
N VAL A 198 -9.96 -25.08 5.43
CA VAL A 198 -10.87 -24.14 4.77
C VAL A 198 -11.41 -24.72 3.47
N THR A 199 -12.73 -24.65 3.32
CA THR A 199 -13.39 -24.82 2.03
C THR A 199 -13.55 -23.44 1.39
N PHE A 200 -12.91 -23.21 0.25
CA PHE A 200 -12.94 -21.95 -0.48
C PHE A 200 -14.11 -21.93 -1.46
N GLU A 201 -14.88 -20.83 -1.49
CA GLU A 201 -16.00 -20.63 -2.39
C GLU A 201 -15.69 -19.48 -3.36
N SER A 202 -15.84 -19.72 -4.67
CA SER A 202 -15.43 -18.73 -5.68
C SER A 202 -16.47 -17.64 -5.96
N ALA A 203 -17.68 -17.74 -5.43
CA ALA A 203 -18.79 -16.83 -5.74
C ALA A 203 -18.93 -15.76 -4.63
N ASP A 204 -18.96 -14.50 -5.05
CA ASP A 204 -19.25 -13.32 -4.19
C ASP A 204 -18.31 -13.10 -3.00
N ASP A 205 -17.06 -13.55 -3.10
CA ASP A 205 -16.06 -13.26 -2.06
C ASP A 205 -15.48 -11.85 -2.20
N VAL A 206 -15.77 -11.00 -1.21
CA VAL A 206 -15.17 -9.67 -1.06
C VAL A 206 -13.91 -9.80 -0.22
N GLU A 207 -12.79 -9.27 -0.72
CA GLU A 207 -11.53 -9.15 0.02
C GLU A 207 -11.76 -8.42 1.35
N ARG A 208 -11.55 -9.14 2.46
CA ARG A 208 -11.71 -8.64 3.82
C ARG A 208 -10.51 -9.11 4.65
N PRO A 209 -10.02 -8.28 5.60
CA PRO A 209 -8.91 -8.69 6.44
C PRO A 209 -9.32 -9.87 7.33
N SER A 210 -8.49 -10.91 7.37
CA SER A 210 -8.55 -11.92 8.42
C SER A 210 -7.85 -11.45 9.70
N CYS A 211 -7.85 -12.29 10.75
CA CYS A 211 -7.16 -11.98 12.01
C CYS A 211 -5.63 -12.12 11.81
N SER A 212 -5.03 -11.06 11.28
CA SER A 212 -3.59 -10.97 11.11
C SER A 212 -2.90 -10.77 12.47
N PRO A 213 -1.74 -11.40 12.73
CA PRO A 213 -0.94 -11.08 13.92
C PRO A 213 -0.49 -9.61 13.98
N TYR A 214 -0.57 -8.88 12.85
CA TYR A 214 -0.26 -7.46 12.74
C TYR A 214 -1.51 -6.56 12.69
N GLY A 215 -2.69 -7.12 12.89
CA GLY A 215 -3.95 -6.39 12.78
C GLY A 215 -5.18 -7.26 13.03
N CYS A 216 -5.34 -7.80 14.23
CA CYS A 216 -6.68 -8.14 14.72
C CYS A 216 -7.32 -6.82 15.19
N ARG A 217 -8.36 -6.34 14.47
CA ARG A 217 -9.31 -5.42 15.09
C ARG A 217 -10.10 -6.24 16.09
N SER A 218 -9.85 -6.01 17.38
CA SER A 218 -10.60 -6.56 18.50
C SER A 218 -12.10 -6.58 18.18
N GLY A 219 -12.68 -7.77 18.20
CA GLY A 219 -13.93 -8.09 17.52
C GLY A 219 -15.11 -7.18 17.84
N LEU A 220 -15.74 -6.70 16.77
CA LEU A 220 -17.17 -6.47 16.57
C LEU A 220 -17.39 -6.46 15.04
N ASP A 221 -18.48 -7.06 14.56
CA ASP A 221 -18.87 -6.99 13.14
C ASP A 221 -19.11 -5.51 12.77
N THR A 222 -18.20 -4.92 11.99
CA THR A 222 -18.28 -3.50 11.62
C THR A 222 -19.24 -3.21 10.48
N ASP A 223 -20.07 -4.17 10.04
CA ASP A 223 -21.14 -3.90 9.07
C ASP A 223 -22.24 -2.98 9.64
N SER A 224 -22.15 -2.56 10.91
CA SER A 224 -23.09 -1.64 11.57
C SER A 224 -22.49 -0.38 12.20
N VAL A 225 -21.18 -0.13 12.10
CA VAL A 225 -20.58 1.08 12.68
C VAL A 225 -20.16 2.02 11.56
N ALA A 226 -20.90 3.11 11.39
CA ALA A 226 -20.48 4.23 10.56
C ALA A 226 -19.06 4.65 10.99
N PRO A 227 -18.15 4.97 10.04
CA PRO A 227 -16.81 5.40 10.41
C PRO A 227 -16.92 6.56 11.40
N PRO A 228 -16.23 6.52 12.56
CA PRO A 228 -16.22 7.67 13.45
C PRO A 228 -15.70 8.87 12.67
N SER A 229 -16.33 10.02 12.87
CA SER A 229 -15.93 11.24 12.20
C SER A 229 -14.47 11.52 12.56
N LEU A 230 -13.66 11.84 11.56
CA LEU A 230 -12.24 12.14 11.69
C LEU A 230 -11.97 13.44 12.48
N PHE A 231 -13.02 14.11 12.98
CA PHE A 231 -12.97 15.43 13.61
C PHE A 231 -13.62 15.48 15.01
N ASP A 232 -14.01 14.33 15.58
CA ASP A 232 -14.41 14.29 16.99
C ASP A 232 -13.15 14.09 17.84
N ASP A 233 -12.55 15.23 18.22
CA ASP A 233 -11.41 15.36 19.14
C ASP A 233 -11.71 14.67 20.49
N ASP A 234 -11.02 13.58 20.82
CA ASP A 234 -10.90 13.06 22.21
C ASP A 234 -9.90 11.86 22.31
N TRP A 235 -8.75 11.90 21.62
CA TRP A 235 -7.78 10.77 21.65
C TRP A 235 -6.34 11.11 21.98
N ILE A 236 -6.09 12.20 22.72
CA ILE A 236 -4.77 12.45 23.31
C ILE A 236 -4.94 13.06 24.72
N ASP A 237 -4.86 12.22 25.75
CA ASP A 237 -4.45 12.67 27.10
C ASP A 237 -2.92 12.66 27.14
N LEU A 238 -2.33 13.86 27.03
CA LEU A 238 -0.90 14.13 27.17
C LEU A 238 -0.58 14.62 28.58
N GLU A 239 -0.95 13.89 29.63
CA GLU A 239 -0.41 14.14 30.98
C GLU A 239 -0.30 12.82 31.76
N GLU A 240 0.81 12.10 31.62
CA GLU A 240 1.42 11.29 32.69
C GLU A 240 2.76 10.70 32.24
N THR A 241 3.80 11.55 32.17
CA THR A 241 5.17 11.17 32.52
C THR A 241 5.94 12.44 32.87
N ALA A 242 5.90 12.80 34.16
CA ALA A 242 6.90 13.63 34.83
C ALA A 242 7.54 12.79 35.94
#